data_AF-W4N9U3-F1
#
_entry.id   AF-W4N9U3-F1
#
_cell.length_a   1.000
_cell.length_b   1.000
_cell.length_c   1.000
_cell.angle_alpha   90.00
_cell.angle_beta   90.00
_cell.angle_gamma   90.00
#
_symmetry.space_group_name_H-M   'P 1'
#
loop_
_entity.id
_entity.type
_entity.pdbx_description
1 polymer ?
#
loop_
_entity_poly.entity_id
_entity_poly.type
_entity_poly.pdbx_seq_one_letter_code
_entity_poly.pdbx_strand_id
1 'polypeptide(L)'
;MSVRLRGGRHRNPPEYRPEPKPKVLVEPPRPPIKLTPLIACSPETDPDVLWHIAREAPQLRKWLVANPAASPAMLEYIGQVGGPGVGEALCILLDSLDG
;
A
#
# COMPACT_ATOMS: atom_id res chain seq x y z
N MET A 1 12.16 -24.03 74.21
CA MET A 1 12.96 -23.65 73.02
C MET A 1 12.03 -23.61 71.82
N SER A 2 11.62 -22.41 71.41
CA SER A 2 10.77 -22.18 70.24
C SER A 2 11.52 -21.24 69.31
N VAL A 3 11.48 -21.45 67.99
CA VAL A 3 11.29 -20.37 66.97
C VAL A 3 11.39 -20.90 65.53
N ARG A 4 10.27 -20.68 64.84
CA ARG A 4 10.02 -20.29 63.43
C ARG A 4 10.55 -21.17 62.29
N LEU A 5 9.61 -21.94 61.72
CA LEU A 5 9.60 -22.19 60.27
C LEU A 5 9.24 -20.90 59.54
N ARG A 6 10.12 -20.46 58.64
CA ARG A 6 9.95 -19.29 57.79
C ARG A 6 8.82 -19.54 56.80
N GLY A 7 7.71 -18.82 56.96
CA GLY A 7 6.64 -18.76 55.96
C GLY A 7 7.15 -18.09 54.68
N GLY A 8 7.49 -18.90 53.67
CA GLY A 8 7.77 -18.43 52.33
C GLY A 8 6.48 -17.87 51.73
N ARG A 9 6.42 -16.55 51.53
CA ARG A 9 5.32 -15.91 50.81
C ARG A 9 5.44 -16.29 49.32
N HIS A 10 4.61 -17.24 48.89
CA HIS A 10 4.33 -17.45 47.47
C HIS A 10 3.73 -16.14 46.93
N ARG A 11 4.52 -15.33 46.22
CA ARG A 11 3.98 -14.19 45.47
C ARG A 11 3.35 -14.77 44.22
N ASN A 12 2.03 -14.66 44.10
CA ASN A 12 1.38 -14.92 42.82
C ASN A 12 1.95 -13.92 41.78
N PRO A 13 2.23 -14.35 40.55
CA PRO A 13 2.60 -13.43 39.48
C PRO A 13 1.44 -12.44 39.28
N PRO A 14 1.72 -11.19 38.88
CA PRO A 14 0.66 -10.24 38.54
C PRO A 14 -0.22 -10.86 37.44
N GLU A 15 -1.52 -10.87 37.69
CA GLU A 15 -2.51 -11.32 36.71
C GLU A 15 -2.36 -10.47 35.45
N TYR A 16 -2.07 -11.10 34.31
CA TYR A 16 -1.99 -10.40 33.04
C TYR A 16 -3.39 -9.91 32.67
N ARG A 17 -3.65 -8.63 32.92
CA ARG A 17 -4.84 -7.93 32.46
C ARG A 17 -4.46 -7.18 31.18
N PRO A 18 -4.85 -7.65 29.99
CA PRO A 18 -4.59 -6.90 28.77
C PRO A 18 -5.38 -5.60 28.85
N GLU A 19 -4.68 -4.48 29.00
CA GLU A 19 -5.30 -3.18 28.85
C GLU A 19 -5.82 -3.07 27.41
N PRO A 20 -7.08 -2.63 27.20
CA PRO A 20 -7.60 -2.48 25.87
C PRO A 20 -6.75 -1.44 25.13
N LYS A 21 -5.99 -1.87 24.13
CA LYS A 21 -5.28 -0.94 23.23
C LYS A 21 -6.31 0.03 22.66
N PRO A 22 -6.07 1.36 22.74
CA PRO A 22 -6.96 2.33 22.13
C PRO A 22 -7.11 1.97 20.65
N LYS A 23 -8.34 1.71 20.20
CA LYS A 23 -8.63 1.62 18.78
C LYS A 23 -8.41 3.03 18.23
N VAL A 24 -7.29 3.26 17.54
CA VAL A 24 -7.08 4.51 16.81
C VAL A 24 -8.16 4.56 15.74
N LEU A 25 -9.21 5.33 16.01
CA LEU A 25 -10.27 5.62 15.05
C LEU A 25 -9.65 6.60 14.04
N VAL A 26 -9.05 6.06 12.98
CA VAL A 26 -8.61 6.87 11.85
C VAL A 26 -9.89 7.35 11.15
N GLU A 27 -10.12 8.67 11.14
CA GLU A 27 -11.22 9.23 10.38
C GLU A 27 -11.03 8.87 8.90
N PRO A 28 -12.08 8.39 8.21
CA PRO A 28 -11.99 8.07 6.80
C PRO A 28 -11.60 9.32 6.00
N PRO A 29 -10.80 9.19 4.93
CA PRO A 29 -10.39 10.32 4.12
C PRO A 29 -11.61 11.07 3.57
N ARG A 30 -11.53 12.40 3.54
CA ARG A 30 -12.62 13.22 3.00
C ARG A 30 -12.80 12.94 1.51
N PRO A 31 -14.03 12.70 1.04
CA PRO A 31 -14.30 12.50 -0.39
C PRO A 31 -14.08 13.80 -1.20
N PRO A 32 -13.78 13.69 -2.52
CA PRO A 32 -13.50 12.46 -3.25
C PRO A 32 -12.07 11.95 -2.98
N ILE A 33 -11.93 10.61 -2.94
CA ILE A 33 -10.61 9.98 -2.83
C ILE A 33 -9.79 10.41 -4.05
N LYS A 34 -8.66 11.09 -3.80
CA LYS A 34 -7.79 11.55 -4.88
C LYS A 34 -7.04 10.37 -5.49
N LEU A 35 -6.99 10.31 -6.82
CA LEU A 35 -6.07 9.42 -7.52
C LEU A 35 -4.63 9.86 -7.24
N THR A 36 -3.77 8.92 -6.88
CA THR A 36 -2.38 9.18 -6.50
C THR A 36 -1.43 8.21 -7.21
N PRO A 37 -0.12 8.51 -7.27
CA PRO A 37 0.88 7.56 -7.75
C PRO A 37 0.85 6.20 -7.04
N LEU A 38 0.60 6.19 -5.72
CA LEU A 38 0.51 4.95 -4.95
C LEU A 38 -0.66 4.07 -5.39
N ILE A 39 -1.82 4.68 -5.68
CA ILE A 39 -2.95 3.96 -6.29
C ILE A 39 -2.58 3.48 -7.69
N ALA A 40 -1.97 4.34 -8.51
CA ALA A 40 -1.62 4.00 -9.89
C ALA A 40 -0.62 2.84 -9.99
N CYS A 41 0.31 2.68 -9.05
CA CYS A 41 1.26 1.56 -9.02
C CYS A 41 0.80 0.33 -8.22
N SER A 42 -0.31 0.41 -7.48
CA SER A 42 -0.70 -0.68 -6.58
C SER A 42 -1.24 -1.89 -7.36
N PRO A 43 -0.79 -3.13 -7.04
CA PRO A 43 -1.31 -4.35 -7.64
C PRO A 43 -2.77 -4.64 -7.29
N GLU A 44 -3.27 -4.03 -6.20
CA GLU A 44 -4.64 -4.23 -5.71
C GLU A 44 -5.63 -3.24 -6.33
N THR A 45 -5.16 -2.30 -7.16
CA THR A 45 -6.03 -1.31 -7.80
C THR A 45 -6.88 -1.97 -8.87
N ASP A 46 -8.19 -1.73 -8.78
CA ASP A 46 -9.16 -2.28 -9.71
C ASP A 46 -8.85 -1.89 -11.18
N PRO A 47 -8.97 -2.82 -12.14
CA PRO A 47 -8.70 -2.55 -13.55
C PRO A 47 -9.48 -1.37 -14.15
N ASP A 48 -10.74 -1.14 -13.73
CA ASP A 48 -11.54 -0.01 -14.21
C ASP A 48 -10.98 1.33 -13.70
N VAL A 49 -10.45 1.34 -12.48
CA VAL A 49 -9.76 2.52 -11.91
C VAL A 49 -8.46 2.78 -12.68
N LEU A 50 -7.71 1.73 -13.05
CA LEU A 50 -6.50 1.88 -13.86
C LEU A 50 -6.82 2.46 -15.25
N TRP A 51 -7.87 1.98 -15.93
CA TRP A 51 -8.32 2.56 -17.19
C TRP A 51 -8.81 3.99 -17.05
N HIS A 52 -9.47 4.32 -15.93
CA HIS A 52 -9.86 5.69 -15.63
C HIS A 52 -8.63 6.60 -15.48
N ILE A 53 -7.58 6.15 -14.77
CA ILE A 53 -6.31 6.87 -14.67
C ILE A 53 -5.67 7.04 -16.07
N ALA A 54 -5.65 5.98 -16.87
CA ALA A 54 -5.07 6.00 -18.21
C ALA A 54 -5.74 7.06 -19.10
N ARG A 55 -7.06 7.23 -18.99
CA ARG A 55 -7.82 8.19 -19.80
C ARG A 55 -7.77 9.60 -19.24
N GLU A 56 -8.01 9.75 -17.95
CA GLU A 56 -8.37 11.04 -17.34
C GLU A 56 -7.23 11.72 -16.55
N ALA A 57 -6.13 11.01 -16.26
CA ALA A 57 -5.02 11.54 -15.45
C ALA A 57 -3.65 11.41 -16.14
N PRO A 58 -3.34 12.24 -17.16
CA PRO A 58 -2.06 12.19 -17.89
C PRO A 58 -0.81 12.19 -17.00
N GLN A 59 -0.82 12.98 -15.94
CA GLN A 59 0.25 13.12 -14.94
C GLN A 59 0.51 11.83 -14.14
N LEU A 60 -0.43 10.89 -14.14
CA LEU A 60 -0.32 9.63 -13.43
C LEU A 60 0.04 8.44 -14.34
N ARG A 61 -0.07 8.57 -15.67
CA ARG A 61 0.14 7.46 -16.62
C ARG A 61 1.52 6.79 -16.48
N LYS A 62 2.58 7.57 -16.21
CA LYS A 62 3.92 7.00 -16.04
C LYS A 62 4.01 5.97 -14.90
N TRP A 63 3.14 6.10 -13.90
CA TRP A 63 3.07 5.19 -12.75
C TRP A 63 2.36 3.88 -13.11
N LEU A 64 1.45 3.90 -14.10
CA LEU A 64 0.81 2.67 -14.59
C LEU A 64 1.82 1.70 -15.22
N VAL A 65 2.92 2.22 -15.77
CA VAL A 65 4.02 1.38 -16.33
C VAL A 65 4.63 0.49 -15.25
N ALA A 66 4.68 0.95 -14.01
CA ALA A 66 5.20 0.18 -12.88
C ALA A 66 4.12 -0.68 -12.19
N ASN A 67 2.87 -0.65 -12.65
CA ASN A 67 1.80 -1.43 -12.05
C ASN A 67 1.76 -2.85 -12.64
N PRO A 68 1.98 -3.91 -11.84
CA PRO A 68 1.95 -5.28 -12.35
C PRO A 68 0.55 -5.76 -12.78
N ALA A 69 -0.52 -5.07 -12.35
CA ALA A 69 -1.89 -5.33 -12.78
C ALA A 69 -2.28 -4.56 -14.07
N ALA A 70 -1.41 -3.66 -14.57
CA ALA A 70 -1.66 -2.99 -15.84
C ALA A 70 -1.62 -4.00 -16.99
N SER A 71 -2.66 -4.02 -17.81
CA SER A 71 -2.72 -4.93 -18.96
C SER A 71 -1.82 -4.46 -20.10
N PRO A 72 -1.35 -5.36 -20.97
CA PRO A 72 -0.57 -4.98 -22.15
C PRO A 72 -1.27 -3.93 -23.03
N ALA A 73 -2.57 -4.10 -23.27
CA ALA A 73 -3.38 -3.14 -24.04
C ALA A 73 -3.42 -1.73 -23.39
N MET A 74 -3.35 -1.65 -22.07
CA MET A 74 -3.26 -0.37 -21.36
C MET A 74 -1.89 0.27 -21.54
N LEU A 75 -0.80 -0.50 -21.45
CA LEU A 75 0.56 -0.02 -21.69
C LEU A 75 0.74 0.46 -23.13
N GLU A 76 0.19 -0.27 -24.10
CA GLU A 76 0.13 0.14 -25.51
C GLU A 76 -0.63 1.46 -25.67
N TYR A 77 -1.83 1.56 -25.08
CA TYR A 77 -2.64 2.76 -25.14
C TYR A 77 -1.89 3.98 -24.58
N ILE A 78 -1.31 3.89 -23.37
CA ILE A 78 -0.57 5.02 -22.79
C ILE A 78 0.73 5.32 -23.55
N GLY A 79 1.35 4.32 -24.19
CA GLY A 79 2.47 4.53 -25.09
C GLY A 79 2.08 5.37 -26.32
N GLN A 80 0.87 5.16 -26.85
CA GLN A 80 0.35 5.93 -27.98
C GLN A 80 -0.10 7.34 -27.58
N VAL A 81 -0.89 7.47 -26.51
CA VAL A 81 -1.43 8.79 -26.10
C VAL A 81 -0.44 9.61 -25.28
N GLY A 82 0.62 8.99 -24.79
CA GLY A 82 1.69 9.61 -24.02
C GLY A 82 1.24 10.18 -22.67
N GLY A 83 2.11 11.02 -22.11
CA GLY A 83 1.93 11.68 -20.82
C GLY A 83 3.29 12.07 -20.24
N PRO A 84 3.35 12.98 -19.26
CA PRO A 84 4.62 13.37 -18.65
C PRO A 84 5.37 12.15 -18.10
N GLY A 85 6.57 11.88 -18.65
CA GLY A 85 7.45 10.78 -18.22
C GLY A 85 7.02 9.37 -18.66
N VAL A 86 5.99 9.21 -19.50
CA VAL A 86 5.55 7.87 -19.94
C VAL A 86 6.61 7.18 -20.81
N GLY A 87 7.18 7.89 -21.77
CA GLY A 87 8.21 7.31 -22.66
C GLY A 87 9.46 6.86 -21.90
N GLU A 88 9.93 7.67 -20.95
CA GLU A 88 11.05 7.33 -20.07
C GLU A 88 10.73 6.09 -19.21
N ALA A 89 9.55 6.05 -18.59
CA ALA A 89 9.14 4.90 -17.79
C ALA A 89 9.04 3.61 -18.63
N LEU A 90 8.50 3.68 -19.85
CA LEU A 90 8.43 2.54 -20.76
C LEU A 90 9.82 2.08 -21.19
N CYS A 91 10.75 3.00 -21.48
CA CYS A 91 12.14 2.66 -21.80
C CYS A 91 12.77 1.86 -20.66
N ILE A 92 12.65 2.37 -19.42
CA ILE A 92 13.18 1.69 -18.22
C ILE A 92 12.57 0.29 -18.04
N LEU A 93 11.25 0.16 -18.24
CA LEU A 93 10.59 -1.14 -18.16
C LEU A 93 11.15 -2.12 -19.21
N LEU A 94 11.27 -1.68 -20.46
CA LEU A 94 11.79 -2.52 -21.54
C LEU A 94 13.25 -2.91 -21.31
N ASP A 95 14.09 -1.95 -20.92
CA ASP A 95 15.49 -2.21 -20.55
C ASP A 95 15.61 -3.24 -19.42
N SER A 96 14.65 -3.28 -18.49
CA SER A 96 14.62 -4.27 -17.40
C SER A 96 14.20 -5.67 -17.82
N LEU A 97 13.58 -5.84 -18.98
CA LEU A 97 13.19 -7.14 -19.55
C LEU A 97 14.30 -7.77 -20.40
N ASP A 98 15.22 -6.94 -20.90
CA ASP A 98 16.34 -7.35 -21.75
C ASP A 98 17.61 -7.76 -20.96
N GLY A 99 17.61 -7.57 -19.63
CA GLY A 99 18.72 -7.91 -18.71
C GLY A 99 18.57 -9.26 -18.02
#